data_AF-A0A1C5M6Q3-F1
#
_entry.id   AF-A0A1C5M6Q3-F1
#
_cell.length_a   1.000
_cell.length_b   1.000
_cell.length_c   1.000
_cell.angle_alpha   90.00
_cell.angle_beta   90.00
_cell.angle_gamma   90.00
#
_symmetry.space_group_name_H-M   'P 1'
#
loop_
_entity.id
_entity.type
_entity.pdbx_description
1 polymer ?
#
loop_
_entity_poly.entity_id
_entity_poly.type
_entity_poly.pdbx_seq_one_letter_code
_entity_poly.pdbx_strand_id
1 'polypeptide(L)'
;MKYVFFDIDGTIRGKSREITKRNKEAICKLRENGHKAFLCTGRAPVSITQDILDVGFDGVISAAGSFIQIDGEYIYENFLDSKLLQQAIVLFSNAQVGFTLETKDELFQSGYAREYMERRQIKDTQANPELARFFEKRNQAFKPITEYDPGKDKVTKIVFIAYDKYALLDTVPHLSKDFNVVVFSKPEDDFINGEIISKNCTKADAIERVMDYYHASMEDTIAFGDSMNDYQMLEKANQGIVFEGAKEKLLDIAYDTFKDPDQDGIALSLEKLGLI
;
A
#
# COMPACT_ATOMS: atom_id res chain seq x y z
N MET A 1 12.94 14.10 -19.65
CA MET A 1 12.01 13.02 -19.24
C MET A 1 12.05 12.91 -17.72
N LYS A 2 10.96 12.53 -17.06
CA LYS A 2 10.89 12.33 -15.60
C LYS A 2 10.12 11.04 -15.32
N TYR A 3 10.41 10.42 -14.17
CA TYR A 3 9.77 9.21 -13.67
C TYR A 3 9.04 9.59 -12.39
N VAL A 4 7.72 9.61 -12.45
CA VAL A 4 6.88 10.10 -11.35
C VAL A 4 6.17 8.94 -10.69
N PHE A 5 6.38 8.79 -9.38
CA PHE A 5 5.84 7.71 -8.57
C PHE A 5 4.74 8.25 -7.65
N PHE A 6 3.59 7.60 -7.63
CA PHE A 6 2.43 8.06 -6.86
C PHE A 6 1.97 6.99 -5.89
N ASP A 7 1.91 7.30 -4.58
CA ASP A 7 1.11 6.48 -3.67
C ASP A 7 -0.39 6.58 -3.97
N ILE A 8 -1.17 5.63 -3.45
CA ILE A 8 -2.62 5.59 -3.57
C ILE A 8 -3.30 6.42 -2.48
N ASP A 9 -3.17 5.96 -1.23
CA ASP A 9 -4.14 6.19 -0.16
C ASP A 9 -3.75 7.43 0.64
N GLY A 10 -4.41 8.56 0.36
CA GLY A 10 -4.02 9.88 0.88
C GLY A 10 -3.24 10.71 -0.13
N THR A 11 -2.81 10.11 -1.26
CA THR A 11 -2.01 10.76 -2.29
C THR A 11 -2.77 11.01 -3.59
N ILE A 12 -3.10 10.00 -4.41
CA ILE A 12 -3.98 10.20 -5.58
C ILE A 12 -5.46 10.07 -5.23
N ARG A 13 -5.75 9.42 -4.08
CA ARG A 13 -7.09 9.14 -3.59
C ARG A 13 -7.26 9.78 -2.22
N GLY A 14 -8.14 10.77 -2.13
CA GLY A 14 -8.44 11.46 -0.88
C GLY A 14 -9.45 10.75 0.00
N LYS A 15 -10.08 11.53 0.89
CA LYS A 15 -11.11 11.02 1.82
C LYS A 15 -12.36 10.57 1.09
N SER A 16 -12.66 11.17 -0.06
CA SER A 16 -13.74 10.76 -0.95
C SER A 16 -13.64 9.29 -1.38
N ARG A 17 -12.42 8.73 -1.31
CA ARG A 17 -12.09 7.45 -1.94
C ARG A 17 -12.39 7.46 -3.44
N GLU A 18 -12.21 8.58 -4.10
CA GLU A 18 -12.21 8.67 -5.56
C GLU A 18 -10.96 9.42 -6.03
N ILE A 19 -10.59 9.19 -7.29
CA ILE A 19 -9.57 10.01 -7.96
C ILE A 19 -10.32 11.01 -8.81
N THR A 20 -10.10 12.30 -8.58
CA THR A 20 -10.80 13.35 -9.33
C THR A 20 -10.50 13.24 -10.82
N LYS A 21 -11.46 13.67 -11.65
CA LYS A 21 -11.28 13.68 -13.11
C LYS A 21 -10.03 14.45 -13.53
N ARG A 22 -9.78 15.61 -12.91
CA ARG A 22 -8.61 16.45 -13.23
C ARG A 22 -7.30 15.77 -12.85
N ASN A 23 -7.23 15.07 -11.71
CA ASN A 23 -6.04 14.30 -11.35
C ASN A 23 -5.78 13.16 -12.33
N LYS A 24 -6.82 12.44 -12.79
CA LYS A 24 -6.67 11.40 -13.82
C LYS A 24 -6.15 11.98 -15.13
N GLU A 25 -6.77 13.07 -15.61
CA GLU A 25 -6.35 13.76 -16.85
C GLU A 25 -4.92 14.30 -16.75
N ALA A 26 -4.52 14.82 -15.58
CA ALA A 26 -3.17 15.28 -15.33
C ALA A 26 -2.12 14.16 -15.42
N ILE A 27 -2.41 12.97 -14.88
CA ILE A 27 -1.52 11.81 -14.99
C ILE A 27 -1.43 11.35 -16.45
N CYS A 28 -2.55 11.33 -17.20
CA CYS A 28 -2.51 11.04 -18.63
C CYS A 28 -1.65 12.05 -19.40
N LYS A 29 -1.85 13.35 -19.16
CA LYS A 29 -1.11 14.43 -19.82
C LYS A 29 0.39 14.40 -19.50
N LEU A 30 0.75 14.05 -18.27
CA LEU A 30 2.13 13.81 -17.86
C LEU A 30 2.79 12.75 -18.77
N ARG A 31 2.08 11.66 -19.04
CA ARG A 31 2.55 10.59 -19.94
C ARG A 31 2.63 11.05 -21.39
N GLU A 32 1.63 11.77 -21.88
CA GLU A 32 1.60 12.35 -23.23
C GLU A 32 2.77 13.31 -23.48
N ASN A 33 3.21 14.03 -22.44
CA ASN A 33 4.40 14.89 -22.48
C ASN A 33 5.74 14.12 -22.44
N GLY A 34 5.71 12.79 -22.50
CA GLY A 34 6.90 11.94 -22.59
C GLY A 34 7.54 11.62 -21.23
N HIS A 35 6.83 11.85 -20.13
CA HIS A 35 7.23 11.37 -18.80
C HIS A 35 6.64 9.97 -18.55
N LYS A 36 7.11 9.30 -17.50
CA LYS A 36 6.61 8.00 -17.08
C LYS A 36 5.92 8.11 -15.72
N ALA A 37 4.73 7.55 -15.61
CA ALA A 37 3.94 7.57 -14.38
C ALA A 37 3.84 6.15 -13.79
N PHE A 38 4.20 5.99 -12.52
CA PHE A 38 4.15 4.73 -11.81
C PHE A 38 3.23 4.83 -10.60
N LEU A 39 2.39 3.82 -10.43
CA LEU A 39 1.74 3.57 -9.15
C LEU A 39 2.77 2.97 -8.19
N CYS A 40 2.83 3.44 -6.94
CA CYS A 40 3.75 2.93 -5.93
C CYS A 40 3.04 2.75 -4.58
N THR A 41 2.49 1.56 -4.34
CA THR A 41 1.55 1.31 -3.24
C THR A 41 1.96 0.18 -2.30
N GLY A 42 1.52 0.28 -1.05
CA GLY A 42 1.56 -0.84 -0.10
C GLY A 42 0.57 -1.96 -0.42
N ARG A 43 -0.47 -1.71 -1.21
CA ARG A 43 -1.48 -2.71 -1.56
C ARG A 43 -0.89 -3.86 -2.37
N ALA A 44 -1.26 -5.11 -2.09
CA ALA A 44 -0.93 -6.24 -2.95
C ALA A 44 -1.69 -6.14 -4.29
N PRO A 45 -1.25 -6.85 -5.36
CA PRO A 45 -1.91 -6.81 -6.67
C PRO A 45 -3.43 -7.03 -6.60
N VAL A 46 -3.89 -8.06 -5.88
CA VAL A 46 -5.33 -8.36 -5.69
C VAL A 46 -6.12 -7.22 -5.03
N SER A 47 -5.44 -6.35 -4.28
CA SER A 47 -6.03 -5.27 -3.48
C SER A 47 -6.08 -3.92 -4.22
N ILE A 48 -5.53 -3.85 -5.45
CA ILE A 48 -5.60 -2.65 -6.30
C ILE A 48 -6.89 -2.68 -7.09
N THR A 49 -7.71 -1.64 -6.95
CA THR A 49 -9.04 -1.58 -7.55
C THR A 49 -8.96 -1.12 -9.01
N GLN A 50 -9.89 -1.59 -9.85
CA GLN A 50 -9.88 -1.33 -11.29
C GLN A 50 -9.90 0.17 -11.63
N ASP A 51 -10.59 0.99 -10.85
CA ASP A 51 -10.66 2.45 -11.01
C ASP A 51 -9.28 3.14 -10.92
N ILE A 52 -8.32 2.51 -10.25
CA ILE A 52 -6.92 2.96 -10.14
C ILE A 52 -6.12 2.48 -11.34
N LEU A 53 -6.30 1.21 -11.73
CA LEU A 53 -5.62 0.64 -12.90
C LEU A 53 -6.04 1.36 -14.20
N ASP A 54 -7.30 1.75 -14.30
CA ASP A 54 -7.88 2.46 -15.45
C ASP A 54 -7.29 3.88 -15.66
N VAL A 55 -6.54 4.42 -14.70
CA VAL A 55 -5.78 5.68 -14.90
C VAL A 55 -4.70 5.48 -15.96
N GLY A 56 -4.21 4.25 -16.15
CA GLY A 56 -3.22 3.92 -17.18
C GLY A 56 -1.82 4.36 -16.81
N PHE A 57 -1.30 3.92 -15.67
CA PHE A 57 0.12 4.07 -15.34
C PHE A 57 1.00 3.24 -16.29
N ASP A 58 2.26 3.66 -16.50
CA ASP A 58 3.25 2.89 -17.27
C ASP A 58 3.76 1.67 -16.50
N GLY A 59 3.63 1.68 -15.18
CA GLY A 59 3.93 0.54 -14.34
C GLY A 59 3.30 0.63 -12.96
N VAL A 60 3.29 -0.51 -12.26
CA VAL A 60 2.73 -0.67 -10.92
C VAL A 60 3.76 -1.32 -10.02
N ILE A 61 4.18 -0.59 -9.01
CA ILE A 61 4.88 -1.09 -7.84
C ILE A 61 3.82 -1.41 -6.77
N SER A 62 3.74 -2.67 -6.36
CA SER A 62 2.76 -3.16 -5.38
C SER A 62 3.42 -3.94 -4.25
N ALA A 63 2.63 -4.24 -3.20
CA ALA A 63 3.07 -4.86 -1.96
C ALA A 63 4.35 -4.20 -1.40
N ALA A 64 4.31 -2.86 -1.30
CA ALA A 64 5.38 -2.03 -0.77
C ALA A 64 6.74 -2.22 -1.44
N GLY A 65 6.76 -2.55 -2.74
CA GLY A 65 7.99 -2.73 -3.51
C GLY A 65 8.37 -4.18 -3.81
N SER A 66 7.59 -5.14 -3.30
CA SER A 66 7.87 -6.56 -3.54
C SER A 66 7.49 -7.02 -4.95
N PHE A 67 6.69 -6.24 -5.68
CA PHE A 67 6.27 -6.56 -7.04
C PHE A 67 6.36 -5.33 -7.92
N ILE A 68 6.92 -5.50 -9.11
CA ILE A 68 7.05 -4.43 -10.09
C ILE A 68 6.56 -4.96 -11.43
N GLN A 69 5.50 -4.34 -11.93
CA GLN A 69 4.94 -4.59 -13.25
C GLN A 69 5.18 -3.39 -14.15
N ILE A 70 5.67 -3.63 -15.37
CA ILE A 70 5.87 -2.61 -16.39
C ILE A 70 5.31 -3.14 -17.71
N ASP A 71 4.50 -2.34 -18.40
CA ASP A 71 3.87 -2.73 -19.67
C ASP A 71 3.11 -4.09 -19.62
N GLY A 72 2.52 -4.39 -18.46
CA GLY A 72 1.77 -5.62 -18.21
C GLY A 72 2.61 -6.82 -17.77
N GLU A 73 3.93 -6.73 -17.79
CA GLU A 73 4.85 -7.82 -17.43
C GLU A 73 5.50 -7.60 -16.06
N TYR A 74 5.61 -8.64 -15.26
CA TYR A 74 6.33 -8.58 -13.99
C TYR A 74 7.83 -8.64 -14.24
N ILE A 75 8.53 -7.54 -13.98
CA ILE A 75 10.00 -7.48 -14.05
C ILE A 75 10.66 -7.87 -12.72
N TYR A 76 9.89 -7.86 -11.62
CA TYR A 76 10.35 -8.24 -10.30
C TYR A 76 9.20 -8.80 -9.46
N GLU A 77 9.48 -9.89 -8.76
CA GLU A 77 8.56 -10.59 -7.88
C GLU A 77 9.29 -11.11 -6.65
N ASN A 78 8.83 -10.71 -5.47
CA ASN A 78 9.36 -11.16 -4.20
C ASN A 78 8.23 -11.62 -3.29
N PHE A 79 8.20 -12.90 -2.99
CA PHE A 79 7.22 -13.50 -2.08
C PHE A 79 7.86 -13.69 -0.71
N LEU A 80 7.03 -13.70 0.35
CA LEU A 80 7.51 -14.06 1.67
C LEU A 80 8.02 -15.51 1.68
N ASP A 81 9.15 -15.73 2.35
CA ASP A 81 9.69 -17.07 2.54
C ASP A 81 8.66 -17.95 3.28
N SER A 82 8.36 -19.11 2.72
CA SER A 82 7.30 -19.99 3.23
C SER A 82 7.57 -20.46 4.67
N LYS A 83 8.84 -20.71 5.04
CA LYS A 83 9.18 -21.15 6.39
C LYS A 83 9.00 -20.01 7.40
N LEU A 84 9.49 -18.82 7.08
CA LEU A 84 9.32 -17.64 7.94
C LEU A 84 7.84 -17.23 8.06
N LEU A 85 7.09 -17.32 6.97
CA LEU A 85 5.65 -17.08 6.95
C LEU A 85 4.91 -18.03 7.90
N GLN A 86 5.21 -19.33 7.85
CA GLN A 86 4.60 -20.31 8.76
C GLN A 86 4.91 -20.00 10.23
N GLN A 87 6.14 -19.55 10.53
CA GLN A 87 6.49 -19.10 11.87
C GLN A 87 5.66 -17.88 12.32
N ALA A 88 5.48 -16.90 11.43
CA ALA A 88 4.64 -15.74 11.70
C ALA A 88 3.17 -16.13 11.94
N ILE A 89 2.62 -17.04 11.12
CA ILE A 89 1.26 -17.57 11.27
C ILE A 89 1.07 -18.23 12.65
N VAL A 90 2.02 -19.08 13.06
CA VAL A 90 1.97 -19.76 14.37
C VAL A 90 2.05 -18.74 15.51
N LEU A 91 2.95 -17.77 15.40
CA LEU A 91 3.13 -16.73 16.41
C LEU A 91 1.85 -15.90 16.59
N PHE A 92 1.26 -15.42 15.49
CA PHE A 92 0.00 -14.69 15.53
C PHE A 92 -1.17 -15.53 16.03
N SER A 93 -1.27 -16.79 15.61
CA SER A 93 -2.33 -17.69 16.09
C SER A 93 -2.25 -17.92 17.59
N ASN A 94 -1.05 -18.13 18.14
CA ASN A 94 -0.85 -18.30 19.59
C ASN A 94 -1.14 -17.02 20.38
N ALA A 95 -0.83 -15.86 19.80
CA ALA A 95 -1.11 -14.55 20.39
C ALA A 95 -2.54 -14.06 20.13
N GLN A 96 -3.39 -14.84 19.46
CA GLN A 96 -4.76 -14.45 19.07
C GLN A 96 -4.82 -13.15 18.23
N VAL A 97 -3.78 -12.90 17.45
CA VAL A 97 -3.71 -11.79 16.49
C VAL A 97 -4.44 -12.21 15.22
N GLY A 98 -5.38 -11.39 14.76
CA GLY A 98 -6.03 -11.54 13.47
C GLY A 98 -5.05 -11.24 12.34
N PHE A 99 -5.07 -12.04 11.28
CA PHE A 99 -4.26 -11.79 10.11
C PHE A 99 -4.95 -12.18 8.80
N THR A 100 -4.55 -11.53 7.71
CA THR A 100 -4.89 -11.88 6.34
C THR A 100 -3.58 -12.05 5.57
N LEU A 101 -3.42 -13.19 4.90
CA LEU A 101 -2.37 -13.42 3.92
C LEU A 101 -2.83 -12.87 2.58
N GLU A 102 -2.10 -11.91 2.02
CA GLU A 102 -2.39 -11.37 0.69
C GLU A 102 -1.47 -12.03 -0.34
N THR A 103 -2.06 -12.73 -1.30
CA THR A 103 -1.34 -13.24 -2.48
C THR A 103 -1.54 -12.28 -3.66
N LYS A 104 -1.11 -12.69 -4.86
CA LYS A 104 -1.42 -11.95 -6.08
C LYS A 104 -2.89 -11.99 -6.47
N ASP A 105 -3.56 -13.10 -6.16
CA ASP A 105 -4.87 -13.44 -6.73
C ASP A 105 -5.94 -13.62 -5.66
N GLU A 106 -5.53 -13.99 -4.44
CA GLU A 106 -6.41 -14.44 -3.37
C GLU A 106 -6.02 -13.86 -2.01
N LEU A 107 -7.01 -13.70 -1.14
CA LEU A 107 -6.87 -13.24 0.24
C LEU A 107 -7.29 -14.36 1.19
N PHE A 108 -6.40 -14.80 2.08
CA PHE A 108 -6.71 -15.85 3.07
C PHE A 108 -6.72 -15.25 4.48
N GLN A 109 -7.84 -15.38 5.19
CA GLN A 109 -8.08 -14.68 6.44
C GLN A 109 -8.22 -15.63 7.63
N SER A 110 -7.57 -15.28 8.75
CA SER A 110 -7.68 -16.02 9.99
C SER A 110 -9.03 -15.79 10.68
N GLY A 111 -9.44 -16.75 11.52
CA GLY A 111 -10.70 -16.64 12.29
C GLY A 111 -10.77 -15.38 13.15
N TYR A 112 -9.65 -15.01 13.81
CA TYR A 112 -9.56 -13.79 14.63
C TYR A 112 -9.74 -12.51 13.82
N ALA A 113 -9.18 -12.45 12.60
CA ALA A 113 -9.40 -11.30 11.71
C ALA A 113 -10.86 -11.22 11.24
N ARG A 114 -11.47 -12.37 10.92
CA ARG A 114 -12.87 -12.43 10.52
C ARG A 114 -13.80 -11.96 11.64
N GLU A 115 -13.59 -12.46 12.85
CA GLU A 115 -14.35 -12.05 14.04
C GLU A 115 -14.22 -10.55 14.31
N TYR A 116 -13.02 -9.99 14.15
CA TYR A 116 -12.81 -8.54 14.25
C TYR A 116 -13.68 -7.78 13.23
N MET A 117 -13.63 -8.19 11.96
CA MET A 117 -14.37 -7.52 10.89
C MET A 117 -15.88 -7.61 11.13
N GLU A 118 -16.39 -8.76 11.56
CA GLU A 118 -17.80 -8.95 11.93
C GLU A 118 -18.22 -8.03 13.09
N ARG A 119 -17.43 -7.95 14.16
CA ARG A 119 -17.69 -7.05 15.30
C ARG A 119 -17.72 -5.59 14.88
N ARG A 120 -16.79 -5.18 14.01
CA ARG A 120 -16.72 -3.81 13.50
C ARG A 120 -17.88 -3.51 12.55
N GLN A 121 -18.21 -4.43 11.65
CA GLN A 121 -19.37 -4.34 10.77
C GLN A 121 -20.63 -4.15 11.60
N ILE A 122 -20.86 -4.93 12.66
CA ILE A 122 -22.01 -4.76 13.55
C ILE A 122 -22.05 -3.36 14.20
N LYS A 123 -20.90 -2.80 14.59
CA LYS A 123 -20.83 -1.42 15.11
C LYS A 123 -21.17 -0.38 14.03
N ASP A 124 -20.60 -0.52 12.83
CA ASP A 124 -20.70 0.46 11.75
C ASP A 124 -22.03 0.38 10.97
N THR A 125 -22.65 -0.80 10.89
CA THR A 125 -23.86 -1.06 10.10
C THR A 125 -25.14 -1.05 10.93
N GLN A 126 -25.07 -0.69 12.21
CA GLN A 126 -26.19 -0.77 13.16
C GLN A 126 -27.45 0.01 12.73
N ALA A 127 -27.39 0.81 11.66
CA ALA A 127 -28.55 1.40 11.00
C ALA A 127 -28.46 1.55 9.46
N ASN A 128 -27.57 0.82 8.74
CA ASN A 128 -27.42 0.98 7.29
C ASN A 128 -27.31 -0.35 6.51
N PRO A 129 -28.42 -0.82 5.89
CA PRO A 129 -28.45 -2.05 5.10
C PRO A 129 -27.57 -2.05 3.85
N GLU A 130 -27.34 -0.90 3.22
CA GLU A 130 -26.45 -0.79 2.05
C GLU A 130 -24.99 -0.97 2.45
N LEU A 131 -24.62 -0.37 3.59
CA LEU A 131 -23.30 -0.54 4.17
C LEU A 131 -23.07 -2.01 4.59
N ALA A 132 -24.10 -2.67 5.12
CA ALA A 132 -24.05 -4.10 5.44
C ALA A 132 -23.77 -4.95 4.19
N ARG A 133 -24.49 -4.72 3.07
CA ARG A 133 -24.27 -5.42 1.79
C ARG A 133 -22.89 -5.15 1.20
N PHE A 134 -22.37 -3.94 1.32
CA PHE A 134 -21.02 -3.59 0.89
C PHE A 134 -19.97 -4.42 1.64
N PHE A 135 -20.08 -4.49 2.96
CA PHE A 135 -19.18 -5.32 3.78
C PHE A 135 -19.36 -6.81 3.51
N GLU A 136 -20.58 -7.30 3.25
CA GLU A 136 -20.83 -8.69 2.87
C GLU A 136 -20.12 -9.07 1.58
N LYS A 137 -20.25 -8.23 0.53
CA LYS A 137 -19.55 -8.42 -0.75
C LYS A 137 -18.03 -8.34 -0.59
N ARG A 138 -17.55 -7.45 0.29
CA ARG A 138 -16.13 -7.36 0.64
C ARG A 138 -15.65 -8.64 1.34
N ASN A 139 -16.44 -9.19 2.27
CA ASN A 139 -16.10 -10.41 3.00
C ASN A 139 -16.05 -11.64 2.09
N GLN A 140 -16.84 -11.68 1.01
CA GLN A 140 -16.77 -12.75 0.00
C GLN A 140 -15.43 -12.80 -0.76
N ALA A 141 -14.66 -11.72 -0.76
CA ALA A 141 -13.33 -11.71 -1.37
C ALA A 141 -12.28 -12.43 -0.50
N PHE A 142 -12.59 -12.74 0.76
CA PHE A 142 -11.67 -13.41 1.68
C PHE A 142 -12.03 -14.89 1.81
N LYS A 143 -11.04 -15.75 1.57
CA LYS A 143 -11.12 -17.17 1.86
C LYS A 143 -10.71 -17.44 3.31
N PRO A 144 -11.26 -18.46 3.98
CA PRO A 144 -10.77 -18.87 5.29
C PRO A 144 -9.34 -19.38 5.19
N ILE A 145 -8.54 -19.14 6.24
CA ILE A 145 -7.14 -19.59 6.30
C ILE A 145 -6.98 -21.12 6.17
N THR A 146 -8.04 -21.89 6.42
CA THR A 146 -8.05 -23.36 6.22
C THR A 146 -7.94 -23.78 4.76
N GLU A 147 -8.21 -22.88 3.81
CA GLU A 147 -8.05 -23.11 2.37
C GLU A 147 -6.66 -22.74 1.84
N TYR A 148 -5.82 -22.10 2.67
CA TYR A 148 -4.45 -21.73 2.28
C TYR A 148 -3.56 -22.96 2.14
N ASP A 149 -2.91 -23.10 0.98
CA ASP A 149 -1.94 -24.15 0.70
C ASP A 149 -0.53 -23.54 0.51
N PRO A 150 0.42 -23.73 1.46
CA PRO A 150 1.76 -23.18 1.36
C PRO A 150 2.61 -23.75 0.21
N GLY A 151 2.19 -24.86 -0.41
CA GLY A 151 2.84 -25.43 -1.60
C GLY A 151 2.40 -24.77 -2.91
N LYS A 152 1.24 -24.11 -2.90
CA LYS A 152 0.62 -23.49 -4.08
C LYS A 152 0.57 -21.96 -3.97
N ASP A 153 0.12 -21.47 -2.82
CA ASP A 153 -0.26 -20.08 -2.62
C ASP A 153 0.94 -19.29 -2.10
N LYS A 154 1.49 -18.44 -2.96
CA LYS A 154 2.63 -17.59 -2.61
C LYS A 154 2.15 -16.27 -2.05
N VAL A 155 2.54 -15.99 -0.80
CA VAL A 155 2.11 -14.79 -0.08
C VAL A 155 3.05 -13.62 -0.37
N THR A 156 2.46 -12.46 -0.62
CA THR A 156 3.18 -11.20 -0.89
C THR A 156 3.39 -10.42 0.39
N LYS A 157 2.38 -10.38 1.27
CA LYS A 157 2.42 -9.70 2.57
C LYS A 157 1.38 -10.26 3.52
N ILE A 158 1.47 -9.88 4.79
CA ILE A 158 0.47 -10.19 5.82
C ILE A 158 -0.08 -8.87 6.34
N VAL A 159 -1.41 -8.74 6.41
CA VAL A 159 -2.05 -7.65 7.15
C VAL A 159 -2.51 -8.21 8.49
N PHE A 160 -2.24 -7.52 9.59
CA PHE A 160 -2.62 -7.97 10.92
C PHE A 160 -3.54 -6.97 11.63
N ILE A 161 -4.29 -7.48 12.60
CA ILE A 161 -5.16 -6.71 13.48
C ILE A 161 -5.29 -7.38 14.85
N ALA A 162 -5.20 -6.61 15.92
CA ALA A 162 -5.36 -7.10 17.28
C ALA A 162 -6.09 -6.07 18.17
N TYR A 163 -7.02 -6.55 19.00
CA TYR A 163 -7.61 -5.73 20.08
C TYR A 163 -6.65 -5.59 21.25
N ASP A 164 -6.04 -6.71 21.66
CA ASP A 164 -4.98 -6.68 22.65
C ASP A 164 -3.68 -6.20 21.99
N LYS A 165 -3.37 -4.93 22.23
CA LYS A 165 -2.14 -4.31 21.71
C LYS A 165 -0.89 -5.00 22.25
N TYR A 166 -0.92 -5.49 23.49
CA TYR A 166 0.23 -6.17 24.09
C TYR A 166 0.49 -7.52 23.44
N ALA A 167 -0.57 -8.26 23.12
CA ALA A 167 -0.45 -9.52 22.39
C ALA A 167 0.28 -9.35 21.04
N LEU A 168 -0.03 -8.28 20.28
CA LEU A 168 0.76 -7.98 19.07
C LEU A 168 2.19 -7.59 19.42
N LEU A 169 2.40 -6.67 20.37
CA LEU A 169 3.72 -6.15 20.71
C LEU A 169 4.68 -7.26 21.16
N ASP A 170 4.20 -8.31 21.82
CA ASP A 170 5.00 -9.48 22.20
C ASP A 170 5.50 -10.27 20.97
N THR A 171 4.81 -10.20 19.84
CA THR A 171 5.24 -10.86 18.59
C THR A 171 6.30 -10.08 17.83
N VAL A 172 6.32 -8.74 17.96
CA VAL A 172 7.15 -7.85 17.13
C VAL A 172 8.66 -8.14 17.25
N PRO A 173 9.26 -8.39 18.43
CA PRO A 173 10.68 -8.71 18.56
C PRO A 173 11.10 -9.99 17.84
N HIS A 174 10.16 -10.92 17.62
CA HIS A 174 10.42 -12.13 16.86
C HIS A 174 10.31 -11.89 15.36
N LEU A 175 9.29 -11.15 14.92
CA LEU A 175 9.02 -10.87 13.51
C LEU A 175 10.01 -9.89 12.88
N SER A 176 10.37 -8.82 13.59
CA SER A 176 11.26 -7.75 13.13
C SER A 176 12.69 -8.22 12.79
N LYS A 177 13.06 -9.43 13.19
CA LYS A 177 14.32 -10.07 12.79
C LYS A 177 14.34 -10.35 11.29
N ASP A 178 13.23 -10.80 10.75
CA ASP A 178 13.12 -11.34 9.40
C ASP A 178 12.19 -10.52 8.47
N PHE A 179 11.36 -9.65 9.07
CA PHE A 179 10.37 -8.85 8.35
C PHE A 179 10.43 -7.37 8.74
N ASN A 180 9.89 -6.51 7.88
CA ASN A 180 9.49 -5.17 8.27
C ASN A 180 8.06 -5.22 8.81
N VAL A 181 7.88 -4.77 10.05
CA VAL A 181 6.57 -4.67 10.71
C VAL A 181 6.16 -3.21 10.72
N VAL A 182 5.14 -2.87 9.93
CA VAL A 182 4.63 -1.50 9.79
C VAL A 182 3.31 -1.40 10.54
N VAL A 183 3.21 -0.48 11.48
CA VAL A 183 1.98 -0.23 12.26
C VAL A 183 1.30 1.02 11.71
N PHE A 184 0.00 0.91 11.39
CA PHE A 184 -0.79 2.04 10.90
C PHE A 184 -1.60 2.72 12.01
N SER A 185 -2.01 1.96 13.02
CA SER A 185 -2.79 2.46 14.15
C SER A 185 -2.03 3.49 15.00
N LYS A 186 -2.81 4.38 15.61
CA LYS A 186 -2.33 5.36 16.58
C LYS A 186 -2.44 4.81 18.02
N PRO A 187 -1.68 5.38 18.99
CA PRO A 187 -1.77 4.95 20.39
C PRO A 187 -3.18 5.03 20.97
N GLU A 188 -4.03 5.94 20.48
CA GLU A 188 -5.38 6.18 20.97
C GLU A 188 -6.44 5.23 20.38
N ASP A 189 -6.10 4.47 19.32
CA ASP A 189 -7.07 3.58 18.66
C ASP A 189 -7.47 2.40 19.57
N ASP A 190 -8.71 1.91 19.48
CA ASP A 190 -9.17 0.75 20.28
C ASP A 190 -8.53 -0.59 19.87
N PHE A 191 -7.72 -0.58 18.82
CA PHE A 191 -7.05 -1.75 18.26
C PHE A 191 -5.70 -1.32 17.67
N ILE A 192 -4.87 -2.31 17.32
CA ILE A 192 -3.66 -2.11 16.56
C ILE A 192 -3.72 -2.91 15.27
N ASN A 193 -3.40 -2.26 14.15
CA ASN A 193 -3.30 -2.89 12.84
C ASN A 193 -2.05 -2.43 12.10
N GLY A 194 -1.73 -3.18 11.06
CA GLY A 194 -0.54 -2.95 10.29
C GLY A 194 -0.29 -4.05 9.27
N GLU A 195 0.91 -4.07 8.75
CA GLU A 195 1.35 -5.07 7.79
C GLU A 195 2.76 -5.59 8.09
N ILE A 196 3.00 -6.80 7.61
CA ILE A 196 4.30 -7.45 7.54
C ILE A 196 4.66 -7.57 6.07
N ILE A 197 5.81 -6.99 5.71
CA ILE A 197 6.39 -7.08 4.38
C ILE A 197 7.81 -7.65 4.47
N SER A 198 8.35 -8.07 3.33
CA SER A 198 9.73 -8.55 3.26
C SER A 198 10.70 -7.46 3.72
N LYS A 199 11.71 -7.86 4.51
CA LYS A 199 12.67 -6.92 5.11
C LYS A 199 13.48 -6.12 4.09
N ASN A 200 13.73 -6.71 2.92
CA ASN A 200 14.61 -6.17 1.88
C ASN A 200 13.84 -5.66 0.65
N CYS A 201 12.54 -5.38 0.78
CA CYS A 201 11.73 -4.82 -0.28
C CYS A 201 10.89 -3.67 0.27
N THR A 202 11.36 -2.46 -0.02
CA THR A 202 10.66 -1.21 0.28
C THR A 202 10.28 -0.51 -1.03
N LYS A 203 9.40 0.50 -0.92
CA LYS A 203 9.05 1.37 -2.06
C LYS A 203 10.29 2.06 -2.66
N ALA A 204 11.26 2.42 -1.81
CA ALA A 204 12.51 3.04 -2.25
C ALA A 204 13.35 2.08 -3.11
N ASP A 205 13.53 0.84 -2.65
CA ASP A 205 14.30 -0.17 -3.41
C ASP A 205 13.59 -0.51 -4.75
N ALA A 206 12.27 -0.39 -4.79
CA ALA A 206 11.51 -0.61 -6.03
C ALA A 206 11.68 0.52 -7.04
N ILE A 207 11.77 1.78 -6.59
CA ILE A 207 12.09 2.90 -7.48
C ILE A 207 13.47 2.70 -8.10
N GLU A 208 14.48 2.32 -7.32
CA GLU A 208 15.81 2.02 -7.86
C GLU A 208 15.76 0.96 -8.96
N ARG A 209 15.04 -0.15 -8.72
CA ARG A 209 14.86 -1.21 -9.73
C ARG A 209 14.15 -0.72 -11.00
N VAL A 210 13.16 0.15 -10.87
CA VAL A 210 12.50 0.77 -12.04
C VAL A 210 13.48 1.64 -12.81
N MET A 211 14.27 2.47 -12.11
CA MET A 211 15.25 3.32 -12.75
C MET A 211 16.35 2.52 -13.45
N ASP A 212 16.82 1.43 -12.83
CA ASP A 212 17.77 0.48 -13.42
C ASP A 212 17.20 -0.18 -14.69
N TYR A 213 15.93 -0.60 -14.66
CA TYR A 213 15.24 -1.19 -15.81
C TYR A 213 15.21 -0.24 -17.01
N TYR A 214 14.98 1.05 -16.78
CA TYR A 214 14.99 2.06 -17.84
C TYR A 214 16.38 2.63 -18.14
N HIS A 215 17.43 2.19 -17.43
CA HIS A 215 18.76 2.77 -17.49
C HIS A 215 18.75 4.30 -17.28
N ALA A 216 17.92 4.77 -16.35
CA ALA A 216 17.69 6.18 -16.07
C ALA A 216 18.32 6.61 -14.73
N SER A 217 18.55 7.91 -14.57
CA SER A 217 19.15 8.48 -13.36
C SER A 217 18.11 8.73 -12.27
N MET A 218 18.45 8.47 -11.01
CA MET A 218 17.62 8.87 -9.86
C MET A 218 17.34 10.38 -9.85
N GLU A 219 18.17 11.23 -10.46
CA GLU A 219 17.94 12.68 -10.62
C GLU A 219 16.67 13.02 -11.44
N ASP A 220 16.15 12.05 -12.19
CA ASP A 220 14.92 12.17 -12.97
C ASP A 220 13.66 11.70 -12.23
N THR A 221 13.78 11.32 -10.95
CA THR A 221 12.67 10.83 -10.14
C THR A 221 11.93 11.92 -9.38
N ILE A 222 10.61 11.77 -9.34
CA ILE A 222 9.70 12.58 -8.52
C ILE A 222 8.77 11.60 -7.80
N ALA A 223 8.58 11.73 -6.49
CA ALA A 223 7.70 10.85 -5.73
C ALA A 223 6.64 11.64 -4.98
N PHE A 224 5.39 11.18 -5.00
CA PHE A 224 4.26 11.74 -4.26
C PHE A 224 3.84 10.76 -3.16
N GLY A 225 3.65 11.26 -1.94
CA GLY A 225 3.28 10.46 -0.78
C GLY A 225 2.75 11.30 0.38
N ASP A 226 2.05 10.68 1.32
CA ASP A 226 1.40 11.38 2.44
C ASP A 226 1.71 10.78 3.82
N SER A 227 2.23 9.55 3.88
CA SER A 227 2.36 8.84 5.16
C SER A 227 3.73 8.17 5.37
N MET A 228 3.99 7.67 6.58
CA MET A 228 5.30 7.12 6.97
C MET A 228 5.75 5.90 6.15
N ASN A 229 4.83 5.18 5.50
CA ASN A 229 5.19 4.10 4.58
C ASN A 229 5.83 4.64 3.27
N ASP A 230 5.65 5.92 2.96
CA ASP A 230 6.24 6.59 1.80
C ASP A 230 7.58 7.25 2.12
N TYR A 231 7.94 7.38 3.40
CA TYR A 231 9.10 8.13 3.86
C TYR A 231 10.38 7.79 3.08
N GLN A 232 10.69 6.49 2.98
CA GLN A 232 11.91 6.05 2.28
C GLN A 232 11.83 6.35 0.77
N MET A 233 10.66 6.23 0.15
CA MET A 233 10.47 6.57 -1.27
C MET A 233 10.66 8.09 -1.49
N LEU A 234 10.06 8.92 -0.64
CA LEU A 234 10.14 10.38 -0.71
C LEU A 234 11.57 10.89 -0.48
N GLU A 235 12.27 10.30 0.49
CA GLU A 235 13.68 10.60 0.79
C GLU A 235 14.62 10.16 -0.35
N LYS A 236 14.31 9.02 -0.98
CA LYS A 236 15.15 8.43 -2.02
C LYS A 236 15.00 9.09 -3.39
N ALA A 237 13.80 9.58 -3.71
CA ALA A 237 13.56 10.29 -4.95
C ALA A 237 14.29 11.64 -4.97
N ASN A 238 14.65 12.13 -6.15
CA ASN A 238 15.31 13.43 -6.29
C ASN A 238 14.38 14.59 -5.87
N GLN A 239 13.08 14.44 -6.11
CA GLN A 239 12.06 15.37 -5.63
C GLN A 239 10.93 14.61 -4.92
N GLY A 240 10.93 14.61 -3.59
CA GLY A 240 9.82 14.13 -2.77
C GLY A 240 8.76 15.22 -2.58
N ILE A 241 7.56 15.01 -3.11
CA ILE A 241 6.41 15.93 -3.01
C ILE A 241 5.44 15.37 -1.98
N VAL A 242 5.26 16.10 -0.88
CA VAL A 242 4.59 15.59 0.32
C VAL A 242 3.22 16.22 0.50
N PHE A 243 2.24 15.47 0.97
CA PHE A 243 0.93 16.04 1.29
C PHE A 243 1.06 17.14 2.36
N GLU A 244 0.48 18.32 2.14
CA GLU A 244 0.61 19.46 3.06
C GLU A 244 0.13 19.16 4.49
N GLY A 245 -0.79 18.20 4.65
CA GLY A 245 -1.30 17.74 5.95
C GLY A 245 -0.56 16.54 6.54
N ALA A 246 0.59 16.15 5.99
CA ALA A 246 1.38 15.03 6.49
C ALA A 246 2.03 15.32 7.86
N LYS A 247 2.60 14.27 8.48
CA LYS A 247 3.35 14.42 9.72
C LYS A 247 4.60 15.28 9.51
N GLU A 248 5.00 16.04 10.53
CA GLU A 248 6.19 16.91 10.51
C GLU A 248 7.43 16.21 9.95
N LYS A 249 7.70 14.99 10.40
CA LYS A 249 8.83 14.18 9.90
C LYS A 249 8.82 13.96 8.38
N LEU A 250 7.67 13.90 7.72
CA LEU A 250 7.59 13.85 6.26
C LEU A 250 7.78 15.23 5.63
N LEU A 251 7.18 16.27 6.22
CA LEU A 251 7.30 17.64 5.73
C LEU A 251 8.76 18.12 5.77
N ASP A 252 9.54 17.69 6.76
CA ASP A 252 10.96 18.02 6.92
C ASP A 252 11.84 17.55 5.75
N ILE A 253 11.42 16.52 5.01
CA ILE A 253 12.14 15.98 3.84
C ILE A 253 11.51 16.41 2.51
N ALA A 254 10.45 17.21 2.54
CA ALA A 254 9.72 17.59 1.35
C ALA A 254 10.53 18.56 0.47
N TYR A 255 10.66 18.23 -0.82
CA TYR A 255 11.11 19.19 -1.83
C TYR A 255 10.04 20.26 -2.06
N ASP A 256 8.77 19.83 -2.07
CA ASP A 256 7.60 20.69 -2.17
C ASP A 256 6.39 19.97 -1.56
N THR A 257 5.28 20.67 -1.40
CA THR A 257 4.03 20.09 -0.89
C THR A 257 2.90 20.14 -1.91
N PHE A 258 2.02 19.15 -1.89
CA PHE A 258 0.78 19.16 -2.68
C PHE A 258 -0.46 19.29 -1.78
N LYS A 259 -1.53 19.86 -2.36
CA LYS A 259 -2.82 20.06 -1.69
C LYS A 259 -3.60 18.75 -1.55
N ASP A 260 -4.73 18.79 -0.85
CA ASP A 260 -5.65 17.66 -0.76
C ASP A 260 -5.98 17.08 -2.16
N PRO A 261 -5.84 15.76 -2.38
CA PRO A 261 -6.19 15.15 -3.66
C PRO A 261 -7.64 15.34 -4.07
N ASP A 262 -8.57 15.48 -3.12
CA ASP A 262 -9.98 15.78 -3.40
C ASP A 262 -10.16 17.23 -3.93
N GLN A 263 -9.12 18.07 -3.84
CA GLN A 263 -9.04 19.42 -4.39
C GLN A 263 -8.07 19.52 -5.58
N ASP A 264 -7.90 18.42 -6.32
CA ASP A 264 -7.01 18.33 -7.48
C ASP A 264 -5.53 18.57 -7.16
N GLY A 265 -5.09 18.23 -5.95
CA GLY A 265 -3.72 18.49 -5.48
C GLY A 265 -2.61 17.93 -6.39
N ILE A 266 -2.84 16.76 -7.01
CA ILE A 266 -1.89 16.15 -7.94
C ILE A 266 -1.79 16.97 -9.23
N ALA A 267 -2.92 17.31 -9.85
CA ALA A 267 -2.92 18.12 -11.07
C ALA A 267 -2.24 19.49 -10.85
N LEU A 268 -2.58 20.17 -9.75
CA LEU A 268 -1.97 21.46 -9.40
C LEU A 268 -0.46 21.35 -9.18
N SER A 269 0.01 20.25 -8.59
CA SER A 269 1.44 20.03 -8.38
C SER A 269 2.18 19.73 -9.70
N LEU A 270 1.61 18.90 -10.58
CA LEU A 270 2.19 18.62 -11.89
C LEU A 270 2.27 19.88 -12.77
N GLU A 271 1.25 20.75 -12.71
CA GLU A 271 1.26 22.07 -13.37
C GLU A 271 2.39 22.96 -12.81
N LYS A 272 2.52 23.04 -11.49
CA LYS A 272 3.56 23.81 -10.80
C LYS A 272 4.98 23.35 -11.16
N LEU A 273 5.16 22.03 -11.33
CA LEU A 273 6.43 21.43 -11.73
C LEU A 273 6.72 21.56 -13.24
N GLY A 274 5.78 22.09 -14.03
CA GLY A 274 5.93 22.25 -15.48
C GLY A 274 5.95 20.93 -16.24
N LEU A 275 5.32 19.89 -15.69
CA LEU A 275 5.25 18.56 -16.29
C LEU A 275 4.00 18.37 -17.17
N ILE A 276 3.00 19.25 -17.01
CA ILE A 276 1.75 19.29 -17.78
C ILE A 276 1.34 20.70 -18.16
#